data_AF-A0AAX2JDQ7-F1
#
_entry.id   AF-A0AAX2JDQ7-F1
#
_cell.length_a   1.000
_cell.length_b   1.000
_cell.length_c   1.000
_cell.angle_alpha   90.00
_cell.angle_beta   90.00
_cell.angle_gamma   90.00
#
_symmetry.space_group_name_H-M   'P 1'
#
loop_
_entity.id
_entity.type
_entity.pdbx_description
1 polymer ?
#
loop_
_entity_poly.entity_id
_entity_poly.type
_entity_poly.pdbx_seq_one_letter_code
_entity_poly.pdbx_strand_id
1 'polypeptide(L)'
;MTDIEIKLIKFLLTSSVYSDNAVMKNLGINEEELAKAYESLEKNGYLESYSEYEARNPKTGCSSNCCSGEDCSSCNKCSMDNTFDTSKVKVITVKAILEFETEI
;
A
#
# COMPACT_ATOMS: atom_id res chain seq x y z
N MET A 1 17.54 -11.00 2.40
CA MET A 1 17.04 -9.65 2.65
C MET A 1 18.25 -8.74 2.92
N THR A 2 18.28 -7.54 2.37
CA THR A 2 19.38 -6.57 2.51
C THR A 2 19.09 -5.56 3.63
N ASP A 3 20.11 -4.83 4.08
CA ASP A 3 19.92 -3.77 5.09
C ASP A 3 18.99 -2.65 4.60
N ILE A 4 19.01 -2.35 3.29
CA ILE A 4 18.10 -1.36 2.68
C ILE A 4 16.67 -1.87 2.75
N GLU A 5 16.44 -3.15 2.42
CA GLU A 5 15.11 -3.77 2.47
C GLU A 5 14.54 -3.81 3.90
N ILE A 6 15.36 -4.13 4.90
CA ILE A 6 14.95 -4.11 6.32
C ILE A 6 14.58 -2.69 6.75
N LYS A 7 15.44 -1.70 6.44
CA LYS A 7 15.16 -0.30 6.76
C LYS A 7 13.91 0.21 6.06
N LEU A 8 13.67 -0.21 4.82
CA LEU A 8 12.50 0.13 4.04
C LEU A 8 11.23 -0.42 4.69
N ILE A 9 11.18 -1.70 5.05
CA ILE A 9 10.03 -2.29 5.75
C ILE A 9 9.76 -1.55 7.06
N LYS A 10 10.78 -1.38 7.91
CA LYS A 10 10.63 -0.67 9.19
C LYS A 10 10.13 0.75 8.98
N PHE A 11 10.66 1.47 8.00
CA PHE A 11 10.20 2.81 7.65
C PHE A 11 8.73 2.81 7.21
N LEU A 12 8.33 1.90 6.33
CA LEU A 12 6.95 1.77 5.88
C LEU A 12 5.97 1.41 7.02
N LEU A 13 6.42 0.67 8.04
CA LEU A 13 5.60 0.34 9.21
C LEU A 13 5.36 1.55 10.14
N THR A 14 6.15 2.61 10.04
CA THR A 14 5.99 3.79 10.93
C THR A 14 4.79 4.68 10.59
N SER A 15 4.27 4.62 9.36
CA SER A 15 3.11 5.43 8.98
C SER A 15 2.29 4.78 7.88
N SER A 16 1.13 5.36 7.58
CA SER A 16 0.18 4.78 6.63
C SER A 16 0.57 4.93 5.16
N VAL A 17 1.26 6.00 4.74
CA VAL A 17 1.56 6.28 3.32
C VAL A 17 2.83 7.11 3.14
N TYR A 18 3.72 6.70 2.23
CA TYR A 18 4.91 7.45 1.82
C TYR A 18 5.04 7.56 0.30
N SER A 19 5.62 8.67 -0.17
CA SER A 19 6.07 8.78 -1.57
C SER A 19 7.49 8.25 -1.71
N ASP A 20 7.84 7.77 -2.91
CA ASP A 20 9.20 7.29 -3.21
C ASP A 20 10.27 8.34 -2.88
N ASN A 21 9.98 9.62 -3.14
CA ASN A 21 10.88 10.73 -2.77
C ASN A 21 11.12 10.83 -1.25
N ALA A 22 10.07 10.60 -0.45
CA ALA A 22 10.21 10.60 1.01
C ALA A 22 11.03 9.38 1.46
N VAL A 23 10.78 8.20 0.88
CA VAL A 23 11.53 6.97 1.16
C VAL A 23 13.01 7.17 0.83
N MET A 24 13.33 7.60 -0.40
CA MET A 24 14.71 7.84 -0.85
C MET A 24 15.46 8.80 0.07
N LYS A 25 14.82 9.91 0.46
CA LYS A 25 15.43 10.90 1.38
C LYS A 25 15.68 10.34 2.78
N ASN A 26 14.75 9.58 3.34
CA ASN A 26 14.90 9.03 4.69
C ASN A 26 15.93 7.90 4.74
N LEU A 27 15.99 7.08 3.70
CA LEU A 27 16.93 5.96 3.63
C LEU A 27 18.31 6.36 3.08
N GLY A 28 18.41 7.54 2.44
CA GLY A 28 19.65 8.00 1.82
C GLY A 28 20.04 7.20 0.57
N ILE A 29 19.05 6.71 -0.17
CA ILE A 29 19.23 5.84 -1.36
C ILE A 29 18.74 6.53 -2.63
N ASN A 30 19.18 6.01 -3.78
CA ASN A 30 18.72 6.48 -5.10
C ASN A 30 17.53 5.66 -5.63
N GLU A 31 17.00 6.07 -6.78
CA GLU A 31 15.83 5.45 -7.43
C GLU A 31 16.10 4.00 -7.87
N GLU A 32 17.30 3.69 -8.36
CA GLU A 32 17.67 2.34 -8.79
C GLU A 32 17.74 1.37 -7.61
N GLU A 33 18.31 1.82 -6.49
CA GLU A 33 18.35 1.06 -5.23
C GLU A 33 16.95 0.82 -4.67
N LEU A 34 16.09 1.84 -4.70
CA LEU A 34 14.69 1.72 -4.28
C LEU A 34 13.92 0.74 -5.17
N ALA A 35 14.06 0.85 -6.49
CA ALA A 35 13.38 -0.03 -7.44
C ALA A 35 13.77 -1.50 -7.23
N LYS A 36 15.07 -1.78 -7.05
CA LYS A 36 15.56 -3.13 -6.74
C LYS A 36 15.03 -3.65 -5.40
N ALA A 37 14.98 -2.79 -4.38
CA ALA A 37 14.43 -3.15 -3.08
C ALA A 37 12.94 -3.49 -3.19
N TYR A 38 12.14 -2.68 -3.90
CA TYR A 38 10.72 -2.99 -4.14
C TYR A 38 10.53 -4.31 -4.90
N GLU A 39 11.23 -4.52 -6.00
CA GLU A 39 11.11 -5.76 -6.79
C GLU A 39 11.44 -7.00 -5.94
N SER A 40 12.53 -6.93 -5.17
CA SER A 40 12.93 -8.01 -4.28
C SER A 40 11.91 -8.24 -3.16
N LEU A 41 11.43 -7.18 -2.51
CA LEU A 41 10.43 -7.28 -1.44
C LEU A 41 9.10 -7.85 -1.94
N GLU A 42 8.64 -7.47 -3.13
CA GLU A 42 7.46 -8.05 -3.77
C GLU A 42 7.64 -9.54 -4.07
N LYS A 43 8.76 -9.90 -4.71
CA LYS A 43 9.07 -11.30 -5.02
C LYS A 43 9.12 -12.18 -3.78
N ASN A 44 9.54 -11.62 -2.65
CA ASN A 44 9.60 -12.31 -1.36
C ASN A 44 8.30 -12.21 -0.54
N GLY A 45 7.25 -11.56 -1.06
CA GLY A 45 5.93 -11.46 -0.45
C GLY A 45 5.82 -10.48 0.71
N TYR A 46 6.72 -9.51 0.82
CA TYR A 46 6.68 -8.44 1.83
C TYR A 46 5.93 -7.20 1.34
N LEU A 47 5.88 -7.01 0.03
CA LEU A 47 5.05 -6.02 -0.65
C LEU A 47 4.10 -6.73 -1.62
N GLU A 48 2.94 -6.13 -1.83
CA GLU A 48 1.97 -6.55 -2.85
C GLU A 48 1.45 -5.33 -3.61
N SER A 49 0.90 -5.54 -4.79
CA SER A 49 0.23 -4.47 -5.52
C SER A 49 -1.07 -4.06 -4.82
N TYR A 50 -1.49 -2.81 -5.00
CA TYR A 50 -2.77 -2.37 -4.46
C TYR A 50 -3.96 -3.20 -4.98
N SER A 51 -3.91 -3.66 -6.23
CA SER A 51 -4.95 -4.53 -6.80
C SER A 51 -5.04 -5.89 -6.09
N GLU A 52 -3.91 -6.49 -5.71
CA GLU A 52 -3.89 -7.75 -4.96
C GLU A 52 -4.42 -7.55 -3.54
N TYR A 53 -4.01 -6.45 -2.90
CA TYR A 53 -4.55 -6.06 -1.59
C TYR A 53 -6.07 -5.86 -1.63
N GLU A 54 -6.59 -5.13 -2.62
CA GLU A 54 -8.02 -4.86 -2.79
C GLU A 54 -8.81 -6.13 -3.12
N ALA A 55 -8.26 -7.07 -3.91
CA ALA A 55 -8.91 -8.34 -4.19
C ALA A 55 -9.10 -9.20 -2.92
N ARG A 56 -8.15 -9.12 -1.96
CA ARG A 56 -8.24 -9.81 -0.66
C ARG A 56 -9.07 -9.03 0.37
N ASN A 57 -9.13 -7.71 0.25
CA ASN A 57 -9.89 -6.80 1.10
C ASN A 57 -10.87 -6.02 0.23
N PRO A 58 -11.89 -6.69 -0.36
CA PRO A 58 -12.87 -6.00 -1.18
C PRO A 58 -13.48 -4.89 -0.32
N LYS A 59 -13.62 -3.68 -0.88
CA LYS A 59 -14.18 -2.49 -0.20
C LYS A 59 -15.49 -2.86 0.51
N THR A 60 -15.42 -3.28 1.76
CA THR A 60 -16.56 -3.54 2.64
C THR A 60 -17.05 -2.18 3.16
N GLY A 61 -17.61 -1.38 2.26
CA GLY A 61 -17.94 0.01 2.55
C GLY A 61 -19.04 0.66 1.71
N CYS A 62 -19.53 -0.03 0.67
CA CYS A 62 -20.87 0.24 0.14
C CYS A 62 -21.69 -1.02 0.37
N SER A 63 -22.52 -1.01 1.40
CA SER A 63 -23.68 -1.91 1.37
C SER A 63 -24.36 -1.73 0.01
N SER A 64 -24.72 -2.82 -0.65
CA SER A 64 -25.56 -2.85 -1.86
C SER A 64 -26.89 -2.08 -1.74
N ASN A 65 -27.18 -1.55 -0.54
CA ASN A 65 -28.33 -0.72 -0.20
C ASN A 65 -28.19 0.79 -0.46
N CYS A 66 -27.06 1.31 -0.97
CA CYS A 66 -27.00 2.75 -1.30
C CYS A 66 -27.82 3.15 -2.55
N CYS A 67 -28.31 2.18 -3.32
CA CYS A 67 -29.02 2.39 -4.59
C CYS A 67 -30.41 1.72 -4.67
N SER A 68 -30.99 1.27 -3.55
CA SER A 68 -32.28 0.53 -3.56
C SER A 68 -33.52 1.42 -3.56
N GLY A 69 -33.35 2.74 -3.53
CA GLY A 69 -34.43 3.72 -3.56
C GLY A 69 -34.03 4.89 -4.45
N GLU A 70 -34.97 5.33 -5.26
CA GLU A 70 -34.86 6.47 -6.18
C GLU A 70 -34.34 7.71 -5.44
N ASP A 71 -33.02 7.95 -5.50
CA ASP A 71 -32.31 9.24 -5.41
C ASP A 71 -30.86 9.04 -4.93
N CYS A 72 -29.97 8.73 -5.87
CA CYS A 72 -28.53 8.59 -5.61
C CYS A 72 -27.78 9.95 -5.61
N SER A 73 -28.49 11.07 -5.47
CA SER A 73 -27.92 12.43 -5.47
C SER A 73 -27.20 12.80 -4.15
N SER A 74 -27.38 11.98 -3.09
CA SER A 74 -26.79 12.20 -1.76
C SER A 74 -25.70 11.19 -1.38
N CYS A 75 -25.43 10.19 -2.21
CA CYS A 75 -24.35 9.21 -2.02
C CYS A 75 -22.99 9.77 -2.44
N ASN A 76 -22.60 10.93 -1.88
CA ASN A 76 -21.29 11.55 -2.09
C ASN A 76 -20.16 10.92 -1.27
N LYS A 77 -20.30 9.67 -0.82
CA LYS A 77 -19.28 8.97 -0.03
C LYS A 77 -19.18 7.53 -0.52
N CYS A 78 -17.96 7.15 -0.91
CA CYS A 78 -17.44 5.80 -1.18
C CYS A 78 -17.07 5.43 -2.63
N SER A 79 -16.99 6.38 -3.55
CA SER A 79 -16.10 6.19 -4.70
C SER A 79 -14.80 6.92 -4.43
N MET A 80 -13.70 6.18 -4.24
CA MET A 80 -12.42 6.69 -4.73
C MET A 80 -12.70 7.09 -6.18
N ASP A 81 -12.51 8.36 -6.49
CA ASP A 81 -12.65 8.84 -7.85
C ASP A 81 -11.78 7.93 -8.74
N ASN A 82 -12.33 7.39 -9.83
CA ASN A 82 -11.64 6.44 -10.73
C ASN A 82 -10.40 7.07 -11.41
N THR A 83 -10.05 8.29 -11.02
CA THR A 83 -8.90 9.10 -11.42
C THR A 83 -7.66 8.81 -10.58
N PHE A 84 -7.76 8.11 -9.45
CA PHE A 84 -6.60 7.70 -8.66
C PHE A 84 -5.91 6.50 -9.31
N ASP A 85 -4.77 6.77 -9.95
CA ASP A 85 -3.89 5.72 -10.47
C ASP A 85 -3.18 4.99 -9.34
N THR A 86 -3.73 3.84 -8.94
CA THR A 86 -3.15 2.97 -7.92
C THR A 86 -2.14 1.97 -8.49
N SER A 87 -1.83 2.02 -9.79
CA SER A 87 -0.92 1.04 -10.42
C SER A 87 0.50 1.08 -9.84
N LYS A 88 0.89 2.23 -9.27
CA LYS A 88 2.20 2.44 -8.63
C LYS A 88 2.16 2.27 -7.11
N VAL A 89 0.99 2.03 -6.53
CA VAL A 89 0.84 1.86 -5.08
C VAL A 89 1.27 0.45 -4.71
N LYS A 90 2.26 0.38 -3.82
CA LYS A 90 2.74 -0.84 -3.18
C LYS A 90 2.18 -0.88 -1.76
N VAL A 91 1.70 -2.03 -1.33
CA VAL A 91 1.10 -2.23 -0.01
C VAL A 91 1.96 -3.19 0.79
N ILE A 92 2.19 -2.88 2.07
CA ILE A 92 2.89 -3.76 2.98
C ILE A 92 2.02 -4.97 3.33
N THR A 93 2.57 -6.18 3.24
CA THR A 93 1.81 -7.40 3.50
C THR A 93 1.73 -7.71 4.99
N VAL A 94 0.75 -8.53 5.39
CA VAL A 94 0.65 -9.06 6.76
C VAL A 94 1.90 -9.84 7.17
N LYS A 95 2.56 -10.50 6.21
CA LYS A 95 3.83 -11.19 6.44
C LYS A 95 4.90 -10.22 6.95
N ALA A 96 5.06 -9.07 6.29
CA ALA A 96 6.02 -8.05 6.69
C ALA A 96 5.71 -7.50 8.09
N ILE A 97 4.43 -7.26 8.38
CA ILE A 97 3.99 -6.80 9.71
C ILE A 97 4.39 -7.82 10.79
N LEU A 98 4.01 -9.09 10.63
CA LEU A 98 4.29 -10.12 11.64
C LEU A 98 5.79 -10.32 11.90
N GLU A 99 6.61 -10.20 10.86
CA GLU A 99 8.06 -10.39 10.97
C GLU A 99 8.80 -9.18 11.54
N PHE A 100 8.31 -7.95 11.31
CA PHE A 100 9.06 -6.73 11.63
C PHE A 100 8.43 -5.82 12.69
N GLU A 101 7.14 -5.97 13.00
CA GLU A 101 6.45 -5.16 14.02
C GLU A 101 6.92 -5.48 15.44
N THR A 102 7.45 -6.68 15.69
CA THR A 102 8.00 -7.06 17.00
C THR A 102 9.38 -6.44 17.31
N GLU A 103 9.99 -5.75 16.34
CA GLU A 103 11.30 -5.11 16.47
C GLU A 103 11.27 -3.58 16.41
N ILE A 104 10.08 -2.96 16.52
CA ILE A 104 9.88 -1.50 16.55
C ILE A 104 9.58 -1.06 17.99
#